data_AF-A0A4U8T143-F1
#
_entry.id   AF-A0A4U8T143-F1
#
_cell.length_a   1.000
_cell.length_b   1.000
_cell.length_c   1.000
_cell.angle_alpha   90.00
_cell.angle_beta   90.00
_cell.angle_gamma   90.00
#
_symmetry.space_group_name_H-M   'P 1'
#
loop_
_entity.id
_entity.type
_entity.pdbx_description
1 polymer ?
#
loop_
_entity_poly.entity_id
_entity_poly.type
_entity_poly.pdbx_seq_one_letter_code
_entity_poly.pdbx_strand_id
1 'polypeptide(L)'
;MILGMVGINKDGQKSFAKYTSQDFNIIDKEYSNSTDVLLTNFPNAKLEFITTKEALERQKLVFDDKQGHLHKLESNAHELKSNNDIDLVLRKVLEIIQTSKDSHQKILLDITHGMRHQPLMAAFGATLARVDMKADIQILYAKEIKPNKEYEYIFLDKYSDLGINAILLNGFISTLSMPKLPHSPAFIQDLQKFSNDLHTNAFSLLFQTSKKALESLQDFQKDYQALSSLTQEIAKILHRFDRIQDLPEYQQYYEISHIMFEKHYYLISVTYAFEALPKYIIDKFQQCGIMKDDESLSQYDKAQAINQFVLEKIANYKVFAYDKACFYYDKHKAEFENLREILSKLKDIRNNLVHINDKELSDKGLNIAKDLQENYARFYDLCIKQDSFTQIDIVVYDIDKLGSRIYDYFHNAFGLELSKIFFKQIDAMKKKNFSIPKTSLSKFQNSKKAQALIALLASFDDNTEYLSLEQGRAFDEILNKAPQKPTQTHSPKYSPTQKPIQQDSQTSAQKLNQHFKGTRIDK
;
A
#
# COMPACT_ATOMS: atom_id res chain seq x y z
N MET A 1 24.22 -31.46 18.87
CA MET A 1 24.27 -31.30 20.34
C MET A 1 23.14 -32.12 20.95
N ILE A 2 23.33 -32.65 22.15
CA ILE A 2 22.27 -33.31 22.93
C ILE A 2 22.06 -32.48 24.20
N LEU A 3 20.83 -32.02 24.40
CA LEU A 3 20.39 -31.34 25.61
C LEU A 3 19.49 -32.30 26.38
N GLY A 4 19.97 -32.84 27.49
CA GLY A 4 19.24 -33.82 28.28
C GLY A 4 18.65 -33.21 29.55
N MET A 5 17.41 -33.55 29.86
CA MET A 5 16.89 -33.33 31.20
C MET A 5 17.28 -34.52 32.09
N VAL A 6 17.68 -34.24 33.34
CA VAL A 6 18.10 -35.26 34.30
C VAL A 6 17.16 -35.24 35.48
N GLY A 7 16.56 -36.40 35.76
CA GLY A 7 15.53 -36.56 36.78
C GLY A 7 15.83 -37.68 37.76
N ILE A 8 14.85 -37.90 38.62
CA ILE A 8 14.88 -38.88 39.71
C ILE A 8 13.98 -40.06 39.33
N ASN A 9 14.52 -41.29 39.36
CA ASN A 9 13.68 -42.48 39.35
C ASN A 9 12.92 -42.58 40.68
N LYS A 10 11.63 -42.94 40.64
CA LYS A 10 10.69 -42.90 41.78
C LYS A 10 11.20 -43.57 43.06
N ASP A 11 12.06 -44.60 42.94
CA ASP A 11 12.49 -45.42 44.08
C ASP A 11 13.99 -45.32 44.40
N GLY A 12 14.78 -44.51 43.66
CA GLY A 12 16.22 -44.34 43.89
C GLY A 12 17.09 -45.59 43.70
N GLN A 13 16.50 -46.73 43.31
CA GLN A 13 17.20 -47.98 43.03
C GLN A 13 17.71 -48.02 41.59
N LYS A 14 18.86 -48.67 41.39
CA LYS A 14 19.43 -48.95 40.07
C LYS A 14 18.51 -49.93 39.34
N SER A 15 17.78 -49.42 38.37
CA SER A 15 16.91 -50.20 37.47
C SER A 15 17.56 -50.31 36.11
N PHE A 16 17.39 -51.44 35.45
CA PHE A 16 17.88 -51.64 34.09
C PHE A 16 16.71 -51.88 33.14
N ALA A 17 16.72 -51.19 32.02
CA ALA A 17 15.69 -51.29 30.99
C ALA A 17 16.29 -51.34 29.59
N LYS A 18 15.57 -51.99 28.68
CA LYS A 18 15.89 -51.97 27.25
C LYS A 18 15.29 -50.75 26.59
N TYR A 19 16.06 -50.14 25.70
CA TYR A 19 15.64 -48.99 24.90
C TYR A 19 15.72 -49.32 23.43
N THR A 20 14.66 -49.02 22.69
CA THR A 20 14.59 -49.17 21.24
C THR A 20 14.26 -47.83 20.58
N SER A 21 14.61 -47.69 19.30
CA SER A 21 14.24 -46.54 18.48
C SER A 21 14.09 -47.02 17.04
N GLN A 22 13.15 -46.43 16.30
CA GLN A 22 12.98 -46.69 14.87
C GLN A 22 13.84 -45.74 14.01
N ASP A 23 14.23 -44.59 14.58
CA ASP A 23 14.88 -43.49 13.88
C ASP A 23 16.41 -43.50 14.01
N PHE A 24 16.94 -44.22 15.00
CA PHE A 24 18.39 -44.39 15.17
C PHE A 24 18.73 -45.71 15.85
N ASN A 25 19.94 -46.20 15.57
CA ASN A 25 20.42 -47.45 16.15
C ASN A 25 20.81 -47.26 17.62
N ILE A 26 20.23 -48.09 18.48
CA ILE A 26 20.62 -48.22 19.88
C ILE A 26 21.32 -49.57 20.04
N ILE A 27 22.48 -49.58 20.69
CA ILE A 27 23.20 -50.82 20.99
C ILE A 27 22.28 -51.70 21.86
N ASP A 28 22.05 -52.94 21.42
CA ASP A 28 21.18 -53.89 22.14
C ASP A 28 21.84 -54.33 23.46
N LYS A 29 21.47 -53.64 24.54
CA LYS A 29 21.82 -53.96 25.92
C LYS A 29 20.81 -53.31 26.85
N GLU A 30 20.94 -53.59 28.15
CA GLU A 30 20.20 -52.86 29.17
C GLU A 30 20.96 -51.61 29.62
N TYR A 31 20.19 -50.57 29.92
CA TYR A 31 20.68 -49.26 30.32
C TYR A 31 20.09 -48.87 31.66
N SER A 32 20.85 -48.11 32.44
CA SER A 32 20.39 -47.65 33.77
C SER A 32 19.25 -46.62 33.65
N ASN A 33 19.26 -45.79 32.60
CA ASN A 33 18.23 -44.80 32.27
C ASN A 33 18.48 -44.20 30.87
N SER A 34 17.59 -43.31 30.41
CA SER A 34 17.72 -42.58 29.14
C SER A 34 19.06 -41.81 28.99
N THR A 35 19.57 -41.20 30.07
CA THR A 35 20.87 -40.49 30.06
C THR A 35 22.03 -41.45 29.74
N ASP A 36 22.01 -42.67 30.29
CA ASP A 36 22.98 -43.72 29.99
C ASP A 36 22.95 -44.14 28.51
N VAL A 37 21.75 -44.18 27.92
CA VAL A 37 21.58 -44.48 26.49
C VAL A 37 22.27 -43.41 25.65
N LEU A 38 22.01 -42.13 25.94
CA LEU A 38 22.56 -41.01 25.18
C LEU A 38 24.09 -40.94 25.30
N LEU A 39 24.62 -41.10 26.51
CA LEU A 39 26.06 -41.11 26.77
C LEU A 39 26.79 -42.26 26.06
N THR A 40 26.15 -43.44 26.00
CA THR A 40 26.72 -44.62 25.33
C THR A 40 26.68 -44.49 23.81
N ASN A 41 25.52 -44.14 23.24
CA ASN A 41 25.29 -44.22 21.79
C ASN A 41 25.76 -42.98 21.03
N PHE A 42 25.97 -41.85 21.72
CA PHE A 42 26.45 -40.60 21.12
C PHE A 42 27.74 -40.08 21.79
N PRO A 43 28.83 -40.88 21.80
CA PRO A 43 30.03 -40.56 22.59
C PRO A 43 30.75 -39.28 22.14
N ASN A 44 30.58 -38.89 20.88
CA ASN A 44 31.19 -37.72 20.24
C ASN A 44 30.27 -36.49 20.22
N ALA A 45 29.02 -36.61 20.68
CA ALA A 45 28.12 -35.46 20.72
C ALA A 45 28.48 -34.52 21.88
N LYS A 46 28.37 -33.21 21.64
CA LYS A 46 28.34 -32.22 22.73
C LYS A 46 27.07 -32.48 23.55
N LEU A 47 27.23 -32.75 24.84
CA LEU A 47 26.17 -33.07 25.79
C LEU A 47 26.07 -31.96 26.82
N GLU A 48 24.87 -31.48 27.06
CA GLU A 48 24.53 -30.47 28.07
C GLU A 48 23.33 -31.01 28.87
N PHE A 49 23.34 -30.86 30.19
CA PHE A 49 22.30 -31.44 31.05
C PHE A 49 21.65 -30.38 31.92
N ILE A 50 20.31 -30.37 31.98
CA ILE A 50 19.58 -29.57 32.97
C ILE A 50 19.14 -30.50 34.10
N THR A 51 19.59 -30.23 35.31
CA THR A 51 19.39 -31.10 36.47
C THR A 51 19.10 -30.31 37.73
N THR A 52 18.53 -30.95 38.75
CA THR A 52 18.55 -30.41 40.10
C THR A 52 19.68 -31.07 40.89
N LYS A 53 20.12 -30.42 41.98
CA LYS A 53 21.14 -30.98 42.87
C LYS A 53 20.77 -32.39 43.36
N GLU A 54 19.51 -32.59 43.73
CA GLU A 54 19.01 -33.90 44.18
C GLU A 54 19.09 -34.96 43.06
N ALA A 55 18.67 -34.61 41.84
CA ALA A 55 18.74 -35.52 40.70
C ALA A 55 20.19 -35.88 40.36
N LEU A 56 21.11 -34.91 40.41
CA LEU A 56 22.53 -35.13 40.14
C LEU A 56 23.15 -36.09 41.17
N GLU A 57 22.92 -35.88 42.47
CA GLU A 57 23.41 -36.77 43.53
C GLU A 57 22.89 -38.21 43.37
N ARG A 58 21.62 -38.39 42.95
CA ARG A 58 21.09 -39.73 42.66
C ARG A 58 21.74 -40.35 41.43
N GLN A 59 22.04 -39.58 40.38
CA GLN A 59 22.74 -40.10 39.21
C GLN A 59 24.16 -40.58 39.54
N LYS A 60 24.82 -40.00 40.54
CA LYS A 60 26.13 -40.51 41.03
C LYS A 60 26.05 -41.94 41.51
N LEU A 61 24.97 -42.31 42.19
CA LEU A 61 24.72 -43.67 42.64
C LEU A 61 24.39 -44.61 41.49
N VAL A 62 23.69 -44.11 40.45
CA VAL A 62 23.34 -44.89 39.27
C VAL A 62 24.55 -45.17 38.37
N PHE A 63 25.53 -44.27 38.35
CA PHE A 63 26.75 -44.35 37.52
C PHE A 63 28.02 -44.65 38.32
N ASP A 64 27.89 -45.23 39.51
CA ASP A 64 29.01 -45.61 40.39
C ASP A 64 30.06 -46.48 39.70
N ASP A 65 29.60 -47.39 38.84
CA ASP A 65 30.38 -48.30 38.01
C ASP A 65 30.80 -47.72 36.64
N LYS A 66 30.40 -46.48 36.32
CA LYS A 66 30.63 -45.83 35.01
C LYS A 66 31.24 -44.43 35.19
N GLN A 67 32.44 -44.37 35.75
CA GLN A 67 33.16 -43.12 36.07
C GLN A 67 33.26 -42.12 34.89
N GLY A 68 33.45 -42.62 33.66
CA GLY A 68 33.49 -41.76 32.47
C GLY A 68 32.15 -41.09 32.14
N HIS A 69 31.02 -41.76 32.40
CA HIS A 69 29.68 -41.19 32.24
C HIS A 69 29.43 -40.14 33.33
N LEU A 70 29.80 -40.46 34.57
CA LEU A 70 29.67 -39.54 35.69
C LEU A 70 30.44 -38.23 35.47
N HIS A 71 31.71 -38.31 35.07
CA HIS A 71 32.52 -37.12 34.78
C HIS A 71 31.88 -36.24 33.69
N LYS A 72 31.35 -36.85 32.62
CA LYS A 72 30.65 -36.12 31.54
C LYS A 72 29.36 -35.47 32.04
N LEU A 73 28.62 -36.13 32.92
CA LEU A 73 27.40 -35.57 33.51
C LEU A 73 27.71 -34.34 34.37
N GLU A 74 28.66 -34.46 35.31
CA GLU A 74 29.01 -33.37 36.23
C GLU A 74 29.62 -32.15 35.52
N SER A 75 30.50 -32.39 34.55
CA SER A 75 31.18 -31.31 33.83
C SER A 75 30.25 -30.48 32.94
N ASN A 76 29.09 -31.03 32.56
CA ASN A 76 28.15 -30.39 31.64
C ASN A 76 26.75 -30.21 32.26
N ALA A 77 26.64 -30.26 33.59
CA ALA A 77 25.39 -30.09 34.31
C ALA A 77 25.11 -28.60 34.61
N HIS A 78 23.90 -28.16 34.26
CA HIS A 78 23.32 -26.87 34.61
C HIS A 78 22.34 -27.09 35.75
N GLU A 79 22.80 -26.84 36.97
CA GLU A 79 22.00 -27.07 38.18
C GLU A 79 20.91 -26.00 38.38
N LEU A 80 19.68 -26.47 38.60
CA LEU A 80 18.55 -25.67 39.06
C LEU A 80 18.56 -25.55 40.59
N LYS A 81 18.23 -24.35 41.10
CA LYS A 81 18.15 -24.10 42.55
C LYS A 81 17.04 -24.87 43.24
N SER A 82 15.94 -25.14 42.53
CA SER A 82 14.82 -25.93 43.04
C SER A 82 14.07 -26.64 41.92
N ASN A 83 13.28 -27.66 42.27
CA ASN A 83 12.41 -28.37 41.34
C ASN A 83 11.25 -27.51 40.80
N ASN A 84 11.02 -26.28 41.31
CA ASN A 84 9.92 -25.39 40.93
C ASN A 84 10.38 -24.16 40.14
N ASP A 85 11.67 -24.07 39.78
CA ASP A 85 12.21 -22.90 39.07
C ASP A 85 11.94 -22.98 37.56
N ILE A 86 10.66 -22.85 37.20
CA ILE A 86 10.10 -22.99 35.85
C ILE A 86 10.78 -22.03 34.87
N ASP A 87 10.93 -20.77 35.28
CA ASP A 87 11.52 -19.70 34.47
C ASP A 87 13.02 -19.94 34.22
N LEU A 88 13.72 -20.56 35.18
CA LEU A 88 15.12 -20.90 35.01
C LEU A 88 15.30 -22.03 33.99
N VAL A 89 14.40 -23.02 33.93
CA VAL A 89 14.44 -24.07 32.89
C VAL A 89 14.34 -23.44 31.51
N LEU A 90 13.34 -22.57 31.30
CA LEU A 90 13.15 -21.88 30.03
C LEU A 90 14.40 -21.09 29.63
N ARG A 91 14.92 -20.25 30.55
CA ARG A 91 16.12 -19.46 30.30
C ARG A 91 17.34 -20.31 29.99
N LYS A 92 17.57 -21.40 30.73
CA LYS A 92 18.71 -22.29 30.51
C LYS A 92 18.65 -23.00 29.17
N VAL A 93 17.48 -23.48 28.76
CA VAL A 93 17.30 -24.06 27.43
C VAL A 93 17.66 -23.05 26.33
N LEU A 94 17.13 -21.83 26.42
CA LEU A 94 17.43 -20.77 25.45
C LEU A 94 18.92 -20.37 25.46
N GLU A 95 19.53 -20.20 26.64
CA GLU A 95 20.97 -19.89 26.79
C GLU A 95 21.85 -20.97 26.17
N ILE A 96 21.58 -22.25 26.44
CA ILE A 96 22.36 -23.37 25.91
C ILE A 96 22.25 -23.43 24.38
N ILE A 97 21.05 -23.25 23.83
CA ILE A 97 20.83 -23.22 22.38
C ILE A 97 21.55 -22.02 21.76
N GLN A 98 21.40 -20.82 22.32
CA GLN A 98 22.01 -19.59 21.82
C GLN A 98 23.55 -19.64 21.87
N THR A 99 24.12 -20.27 22.89
CA THR A 99 25.58 -20.42 23.01
C THR A 99 26.14 -21.55 22.15
N SER A 100 25.31 -22.39 21.55
CA SER A 100 25.74 -23.33 20.52
C SER A 100 26.09 -22.53 19.24
N LYS A 101 27.39 -22.28 19.04
CA LYS A 101 27.93 -21.33 18.04
C LYS A 101 27.79 -21.77 16.58
N ASP A 102 27.15 -22.91 16.31
CA ASP A 102 27.15 -23.53 15.00
C ASP A 102 25.72 -23.55 14.45
N SER A 103 25.44 -22.65 13.50
CA SER A 103 24.11 -22.39 12.95
C SER A 103 23.49 -23.58 12.19
N HIS A 104 24.26 -24.64 11.96
CA HIS A 104 23.82 -25.88 11.32
C HIS A 104 23.87 -27.09 12.26
N GLN A 105 24.13 -26.89 13.55
CA GLN A 105 24.18 -27.98 14.50
C GLN A 105 22.77 -28.42 14.88
N LYS A 106 22.40 -29.64 14.46
CA LYS A 106 21.20 -30.33 14.92
C LYS A 106 21.24 -30.54 16.44
N ILE A 107 20.17 -30.14 17.12
CA ILE A 107 20.00 -30.25 18.57
C ILE A 107 18.95 -31.31 18.87
N LEU A 108 19.30 -32.28 19.71
CA LEU A 108 18.38 -33.28 20.23
C LEU A 108 18.07 -32.94 21.68
N LEU A 109 16.83 -32.57 21.97
CA LEU A 109 16.35 -32.29 23.32
C LEU A 109 15.67 -33.56 23.89
N ASP A 110 16.31 -34.23 24.85
CA ASP A 110 15.70 -35.34 25.57
C ASP A 110 14.90 -34.84 26.78
N ILE A 111 13.58 -34.99 26.71
CA ILE A 111 12.63 -34.64 27.77
C ILE A 111 12.10 -35.87 28.52
N THR A 112 12.71 -37.04 28.33
CA THR A 112 12.32 -38.30 28.98
C THR A 112 12.29 -38.17 30.49
N HIS A 113 13.32 -37.53 31.04
CA HIS A 113 13.40 -37.22 32.46
C HIS A 113 13.12 -35.74 32.70
N GLY A 114 12.86 -35.41 33.96
CA GLY A 114 12.52 -34.06 34.37
C GLY A 114 11.33 -34.10 35.31
N MET A 115 11.37 -33.27 36.34
CA MET A 115 10.32 -33.26 37.35
C MET A 115 9.13 -32.45 36.85
N ARG A 116 7.95 -33.09 36.77
CA ARG A 116 6.64 -32.43 36.55
C ARG A 116 6.61 -31.48 35.33
N HIS A 117 6.79 -30.18 35.55
CA HIS A 117 6.62 -29.11 34.56
C HIS A 117 7.90 -28.80 33.76
N GLN A 118 9.06 -29.31 34.17
CA GLN A 118 10.32 -28.99 33.51
C GLN A 118 10.40 -29.51 32.06
N PRO A 119 9.96 -30.75 31.74
CA PRO A 119 9.85 -31.22 30.34
C PRO A 119 8.98 -30.31 29.47
N LEU A 120 7.86 -29.82 30.02
CA LEU A 120 6.95 -28.93 29.31
C LEU A 120 7.62 -27.59 28.99
N MET A 121 8.31 -26.99 29.95
CA MET A 121 9.05 -25.74 29.72
C MET A 121 10.21 -25.90 28.77
N ALA A 122 10.90 -27.03 28.83
CA ALA A 122 11.99 -27.31 27.90
C ALA A 122 11.48 -27.45 26.46
N ALA A 123 10.36 -28.17 26.26
CA ALA A 123 9.70 -28.27 24.97
C ALA A 123 9.19 -26.90 24.46
N PHE A 124 8.65 -26.06 25.35
CA PHE A 124 8.25 -24.70 25.01
C PHE A 124 9.44 -23.82 24.62
N GLY A 125 10.53 -23.84 25.40
CA GLY A 125 11.77 -23.12 25.08
C GLY A 125 12.38 -23.56 23.76
N ALA A 126 12.39 -24.87 23.47
CA ALA A 126 12.81 -25.38 22.17
C ALA A 126 11.92 -24.86 21.03
N THR A 127 10.61 -24.85 21.22
CA THR A 127 9.66 -24.32 20.23
C THR A 127 9.93 -22.84 19.94
N LEU A 128 10.18 -22.03 20.98
CA LEU A 128 10.56 -20.62 20.82
C LEU A 128 11.88 -20.45 20.08
N ALA A 129 12.91 -21.23 20.44
CA ALA A 129 14.21 -21.17 19.77
C ALA A 129 14.14 -21.57 18.28
N ARG A 130 13.25 -22.51 17.91
CA ARG A 130 13.00 -22.85 16.49
C ARG A 130 12.42 -21.65 15.72
N VAL A 131 11.54 -20.86 16.33
CA VAL A 131 10.89 -19.69 15.70
C VAL A 131 11.82 -18.47 15.65
N ASP A 132 12.41 -18.11 16.79
CA ASP A 132 13.20 -16.89 16.95
C ASP A 132 14.64 -17.04 16.47
N MET A 133 15.30 -18.14 16.88
CA MET A 133 16.71 -18.40 16.61
C MET A 133 16.93 -19.26 15.36
N LYS A 134 15.87 -19.78 14.74
CA LYS A 134 15.90 -20.70 13.57
C LYS A 134 16.74 -21.96 13.84
N ALA A 135 16.80 -22.41 15.08
CA ALA A 135 17.56 -23.58 15.47
C ALA A 135 16.91 -24.88 14.94
N ASP A 136 17.72 -25.84 14.50
CA ASP A 136 17.27 -27.18 14.13
C ASP A 136 17.19 -28.05 15.39
N ILE A 137 16.00 -28.15 15.98
CA ILE A 137 15.77 -28.84 17.26
C ILE A 137 14.73 -29.95 17.08
N GLN A 138 15.10 -31.16 17.49
CA GLN A 138 14.20 -32.30 17.63
C GLN A 138 13.96 -32.61 19.11
N ILE A 139 12.73 -32.96 19.45
CA ILE A 139 12.33 -33.27 20.83
C ILE A 139 12.13 -34.78 20.93
N LEU A 140 12.84 -35.40 21.85
CA LEU A 140 12.88 -36.84 22.07
C LEU A 140 12.24 -37.20 23.42
N TYR A 141 11.46 -38.28 23.43
CA TYR A 141 10.84 -38.82 24.62
C TYR A 141 10.88 -40.35 24.60
N ALA A 142 11.29 -40.99 25.70
CA ALA A 142 11.21 -42.45 25.85
C ALA A 142 9.84 -42.86 26.39
N LYS A 143 9.00 -43.37 25.49
CA LYS A 143 7.68 -43.92 25.79
C LYS A 143 7.85 -45.27 26.49
N GLU A 144 7.22 -45.42 27.64
CA GLU A 144 7.18 -46.69 28.35
C GLU A 144 6.32 -47.71 27.61
N ILE A 145 6.91 -48.84 27.24
CA ILE A 145 6.23 -49.99 26.62
C ILE A 145 5.87 -51.03 27.68
N LYS A 146 6.83 -51.32 28.57
CA LYS A 146 6.61 -52.15 29.76
C LYS A 146 7.15 -51.41 30.98
N PRO A 147 6.36 -51.28 32.06
CA PRO A 147 6.76 -50.58 33.27
C PRO A 147 8.16 -50.95 33.75
N ASN A 148 9.05 -49.96 33.81
CA ASN A 148 10.44 -50.08 34.28
C ASN A 148 11.30 -51.14 33.55
N LYS A 149 10.91 -51.60 32.36
CA LYS A 149 11.60 -52.70 31.65
C LYS A 149 11.93 -52.39 30.20
N GLU A 150 11.00 -51.80 29.47
CA GLU A 150 11.14 -51.56 28.04
C GLU A 150 10.60 -50.19 27.67
N TYR A 151 11.42 -49.42 26.95
CA TYR A 151 11.09 -48.08 26.47
C TYR A 151 11.37 -47.97 24.98
N GLU A 152 10.54 -47.21 24.28
CA GLU A 152 10.72 -46.84 22.89
C GLU A 152 10.94 -45.33 22.80
N TYR A 153 12.06 -44.90 22.24
CA TYR A 153 12.28 -43.51 21.93
C TYR A 153 11.42 -43.08 20.75
N ILE A 154 10.67 -42.00 20.95
CA ILE A 154 9.84 -41.37 19.94
C ILE A 154 10.18 -39.89 19.80
N PHE A 155 10.14 -39.41 18.57
CA PHE A 155 10.27 -38.00 18.24
C PHE A 155 8.92 -37.29 18.32
N LEU A 156 8.90 -36.09 18.91
CA LEU A 156 7.71 -35.28 19.09
C LEU A 156 7.57 -34.18 18.02
N ASP A 157 8.37 -34.24 16.96
CA ASP A 157 8.48 -33.25 15.89
C ASP A 157 7.12 -32.88 15.31
N LYS A 158 6.25 -33.86 15.02
CA LYS A 158 4.89 -33.62 14.51
C LYS A 158 4.06 -32.71 15.42
N TYR A 159 4.18 -32.86 16.75
CA TYR A 159 3.45 -32.04 17.72
C TYR A 159 4.07 -30.64 17.86
N SER A 160 5.41 -30.57 17.83
CA SER A 160 6.12 -29.29 17.86
C SER A 160 5.83 -28.46 16.60
N ASP A 161 5.82 -29.09 15.42
CA ASP A 161 5.50 -28.44 14.15
C ASP A 161 4.08 -27.91 14.12
N LEU A 162 3.12 -28.62 14.73
CA LEU A 162 1.75 -28.12 14.90
C LEU A 162 1.74 -26.80 15.70
N GLY A 163 2.48 -26.76 16.81
CA GLY A 163 2.59 -25.56 17.66
C GLY A 163 3.27 -24.39 16.93
N ILE A 164 4.36 -24.66 16.23
CA ILE A 164 5.08 -23.66 15.41
C ILE A 164 4.16 -23.10 14.34
N ASN A 165 3.51 -23.98 13.56
CA ASN A 165 2.60 -23.55 12.52
C ASN A 165 1.42 -22.75 13.10
N ALA A 166 0.87 -23.13 14.25
CA ALA A 166 -0.19 -22.35 14.90
C ALA A 166 0.27 -20.91 15.21
N ILE A 167 1.46 -20.74 15.77
CA ILE A 167 2.05 -19.42 16.08
C ILE A 167 2.26 -18.61 14.79
N LEU A 168 2.83 -19.23 13.76
CA LEU A 168 3.10 -18.59 12.46
C LEU A 168 1.82 -18.14 11.75
N LEU A 169 0.83 -19.02 11.66
CA LEU A 169 -0.45 -18.72 11.00
C LEU A 169 -1.21 -17.62 11.75
N ASN A 170 -1.21 -17.66 13.09
CA ASN A 170 -1.84 -16.60 13.90
C ASN A 170 -1.11 -15.25 13.75
N GLY A 171 0.23 -15.29 13.70
CA GLY A 171 1.05 -14.12 13.39
C GLY A 171 0.70 -13.54 12.01
N PHE A 172 0.63 -14.38 10.99
CA PHE A 172 0.23 -13.97 9.64
C PHE A 172 -1.19 -13.41 9.58
N ILE A 173 -2.17 -14.02 10.24
CA ILE A 173 -3.54 -13.47 10.31
C ILE A 173 -3.52 -12.06 10.89
N SER A 174 -2.74 -11.83 11.94
CA SER A 174 -2.68 -10.54 12.63
C SER A 174 -1.91 -9.47 11.86
N THR A 175 -0.92 -9.87 11.05
CA THR A 175 0.12 -8.95 10.52
C THR A 175 0.38 -9.07 9.01
N LEU A 176 -0.24 -10.02 8.33
CA LEU A 176 0.06 -10.39 6.93
C LEU A 176 1.55 -10.61 6.64
N SER A 177 2.32 -10.91 7.68
CA SER A 177 3.76 -11.05 7.64
C SER A 177 4.13 -12.45 8.09
N MET A 178 5.01 -13.10 7.32
CA MET A 178 5.47 -14.44 7.59
C MET A 178 7.01 -14.47 7.63
N PRO A 179 7.62 -14.88 8.75
CA PRO A 179 9.08 -14.94 8.86
C PRO A 179 9.66 -16.07 7.98
N LYS A 180 10.89 -15.86 7.51
CA LYS A 180 11.64 -16.88 6.77
C LYS A 180 12.15 -17.98 7.70
N LEU A 181 11.61 -19.18 7.54
CA LEU A 181 12.00 -20.38 8.28
C LEU A 181 12.57 -21.46 7.34
N PRO A 182 13.74 -22.03 7.67
CA PRO A 182 14.28 -23.17 6.94
C PRO A 182 13.35 -24.39 7.09
N HIS A 183 13.29 -25.23 6.06
CA HIS A 183 12.55 -26.51 6.06
C HIS A 183 11.05 -26.42 6.41
N SER A 184 10.36 -25.34 6.00
CA SER A 184 8.93 -25.16 6.25
C SER A 184 8.04 -25.82 5.17
N PRO A 185 6.79 -26.22 5.49
CA PRO A 185 5.83 -26.74 4.50
C PRO A 185 5.60 -25.77 3.33
N ALA A 186 5.25 -26.29 2.15
CA ALA A 186 5.05 -25.49 0.94
C ALA A 186 4.08 -24.31 1.17
N PHE A 187 2.97 -24.54 1.87
CA PHE A 187 2.01 -23.49 2.24
C PHE A 187 2.65 -22.34 3.03
N ILE A 188 3.51 -22.64 4.01
CA ILE A 188 4.22 -21.61 4.78
C ILE A 188 5.19 -20.83 3.89
N GLN A 189 5.88 -21.50 2.95
CA GLN A 189 6.77 -20.85 2.00
C GLN A 189 6.00 -19.93 1.03
N ASP A 190 4.81 -20.33 0.61
CA ASP A 190 3.97 -19.48 -0.25
C ASP A 190 3.44 -18.26 0.50
N LEU A 191 3.07 -18.40 1.78
CA LEU A 191 2.74 -17.25 2.64
C LEU A 191 3.94 -16.31 2.87
N GLN A 192 5.17 -16.85 2.94
CA GLN A 192 6.39 -16.02 2.99
C GLN A 192 6.55 -15.20 1.72
N LYS A 193 6.35 -15.80 0.54
CA LYS A 193 6.41 -15.08 -0.74
C LYS A 193 5.30 -14.03 -0.84
N PHE A 194 4.07 -14.39 -0.50
CA PHE A 194 2.95 -13.46 -0.42
C PHE A 194 3.28 -12.25 0.45
N SER A 195 3.81 -12.47 1.66
CA SER A 195 4.19 -11.40 2.58
C SER A 195 5.26 -10.49 1.96
N ASN A 196 6.26 -11.07 1.30
CA ASN A 196 7.31 -10.31 0.63
C ASN A 196 6.76 -9.47 -0.53
N ASP A 197 5.91 -10.04 -1.38
CA ASP A 197 5.32 -9.34 -2.53
C ASP A 197 4.39 -8.21 -2.07
N LEU A 198 3.67 -8.43 -0.96
CA LEU A 198 2.82 -7.43 -0.33
C LEU A 198 3.62 -6.22 0.19
N HIS A 199 4.75 -6.45 0.86
CA HIS A 199 5.57 -5.38 1.43
C HIS A 199 6.49 -4.70 0.41
N THR A 200 6.74 -5.34 -0.74
CA THR A 200 7.52 -4.78 -1.85
C THR A 200 6.67 -4.11 -2.93
N ASN A 201 5.35 -3.98 -2.72
CA ASN A 201 4.40 -3.36 -3.65
C ASN A 201 4.38 -4.06 -5.03
N ALA A 202 4.58 -5.37 -5.06
CA ALA A 202 4.61 -6.16 -6.29
C ALA A 202 3.25 -6.82 -6.55
N PHE A 203 2.19 -6.03 -6.80
CA PHE A 203 0.80 -6.52 -6.85
C PHE A 203 0.58 -7.67 -7.83
N SER A 204 1.21 -7.63 -9.01
CA SER A 204 1.12 -8.73 -9.98
C SER A 204 1.66 -10.06 -9.43
N LEU A 205 2.77 -10.02 -8.68
CA LEU A 205 3.34 -11.19 -8.01
C LEU A 205 2.50 -11.57 -6.79
N LEU A 206 2.04 -10.60 -6.01
CA LEU A 206 1.18 -10.78 -4.84
C LEU A 206 -0.07 -11.59 -5.16
N PHE A 207 -0.77 -11.27 -6.26
CA PHE A 207 -1.96 -12.01 -6.65
C PHE A 207 -1.62 -13.44 -7.10
N GLN A 208 -0.52 -13.61 -7.83
CA GLN A 208 -0.03 -14.96 -8.21
C GLN A 208 0.35 -15.80 -6.99
N THR A 209 1.03 -15.21 -6.00
CA THR A 209 1.44 -15.90 -4.78
C THR A 209 0.26 -16.16 -3.86
N SER A 210 -0.75 -15.30 -3.82
CA SER A 210 -2.02 -15.55 -3.13
C SER A 210 -2.70 -16.81 -3.67
N LYS A 211 -2.79 -16.94 -5.00
CA LYS A 211 -3.38 -18.11 -5.65
C LYS A 211 -2.61 -19.39 -5.35
N LYS A 212 -1.27 -19.35 -5.45
CA LYS A 212 -0.42 -20.49 -5.08
C LYS A 212 -0.59 -20.91 -3.62
N ALA A 213 -0.70 -19.95 -2.70
CA ALA A 213 -0.95 -20.24 -1.30
C ALA A 213 -2.32 -20.92 -1.08
N LEU A 214 -3.36 -20.55 -1.82
CA LEU A 214 -4.66 -21.24 -1.79
C LEU A 214 -4.57 -22.68 -2.31
N GLU A 215 -3.76 -22.93 -3.34
CA GLU A 215 -3.52 -24.27 -3.88
C GLU A 215 -2.80 -25.16 -2.86
N SER A 216 -1.70 -24.67 -2.27
CA SER A 216 -0.91 -25.43 -1.29
C SER A 216 -1.58 -25.58 0.08
N LEU A 217 -2.58 -24.73 0.39
CA LEU A 217 -3.39 -24.83 1.61
C LEU A 217 -4.15 -26.16 1.70
N GLN A 218 -4.64 -26.69 0.58
CA GLN A 218 -5.43 -27.92 0.56
C GLN A 218 -4.64 -29.13 1.06
N ASP A 219 -3.37 -29.23 0.63
CA ASP A 219 -2.47 -30.29 1.09
C ASP A 219 -2.05 -30.07 2.54
N PHE A 220 -1.77 -28.83 2.93
CA PHE A 220 -1.45 -28.49 4.31
C PHE A 220 -2.57 -28.90 5.29
N GLN A 221 -3.84 -28.70 4.92
CA GLN A 221 -4.97 -29.07 5.77
C GLN A 221 -5.10 -30.58 6.02
N LYS A 222 -4.57 -31.44 5.13
CA LYS A 222 -4.59 -32.89 5.32
C LYS A 222 -3.72 -33.30 6.50
N ASP A 223 -2.53 -32.69 6.62
CA ASP A 223 -1.55 -33.02 7.65
C ASP A 223 -1.75 -32.23 8.95
N TYR A 224 -2.42 -31.08 8.88
CA TYR A 224 -2.60 -30.14 10.00
C TYR A 224 -4.08 -29.82 10.29
N GLN A 225 -4.96 -30.83 10.27
CA GLN A 225 -6.41 -30.67 10.51
C GLN A 225 -6.76 -29.91 11.81
N ALA A 226 -5.94 -30.06 12.85
CA ALA A 226 -6.11 -29.36 14.12
C ALA A 226 -5.99 -27.82 14.00
N LEU A 227 -5.46 -27.29 12.89
CA LEU A 227 -5.35 -25.85 12.59
C LEU A 227 -6.45 -25.35 11.64
N SER A 228 -7.56 -26.08 11.52
CA SER A 228 -8.66 -25.78 10.60
C SER A 228 -9.22 -24.36 10.75
N SER A 229 -9.38 -23.85 11.98
CA SER A 229 -9.88 -22.48 12.20
C SER A 229 -8.93 -21.42 11.63
N LEU A 230 -7.63 -21.53 11.91
CA LEU A 230 -6.61 -20.61 11.41
C LEU A 230 -6.50 -20.67 9.88
N THR A 231 -6.49 -21.89 9.32
CA THR A 231 -6.40 -22.06 7.86
C THR A 231 -7.64 -21.53 7.13
N GLN A 232 -8.84 -21.65 7.72
CA GLN A 232 -10.06 -21.04 7.18
C GLN A 232 -10.00 -19.51 7.20
N GLU A 233 -9.44 -18.91 8.24
CA GLU A 233 -9.27 -17.46 8.32
C GLU A 233 -8.27 -16.97 7.27
N ILE A 234 -7.15 -17.69 7.08
CA ILE A 234 -6.18 -17.37 6.03
C ILE A 234 -6.81 -17.52 4.65
N ALA A 235 -7.61 -18.56 4.40
CA ALA A 235 -8.33 -18.69 3.14
C ALA A 235 -9.22 -17.48 2.85
N LYS A 236 -9.93 -16.94 3.86
CA LYS A 236 -10.74 -15.72 3.70
C LYS A 236 -9.89 -14.50 3.31
N ILE A 237 -8.71 -14.37 3.92
CA ILE A 237 -7.74 -13.31 3.58
C ILE A 237 -7.30 -13.47 2.13
N LEU A 238 -6.80 -14.65 1.74
CA LEU A 238 -6.29 -14.90 0.39
C LEU A 238 -7.38 -14.70 -0.68
N HIS A 239 -8.61 -15.16 -0.43
CA HIS A 239 -9.75 -14.91 -1.30
C HIS A 239 -10.13 -13.42 -1.40
N ARG A 240 -9.85 -12.60 -0.37
CA ARG A 240 -10.03 -11.15 -0.49
C ARG A 240 -9.05 -10.56 -1.50
N PHE A 241 -7.78 -10.98 -1.48
CA PHE A 241 -6.78 -10.55 -2.46
C PHE A 241 -7.11 -11.05 -3.87
N ASP A 242 -7.60 -12.28 -4.01
CA ASP A 242 -8.05 -12.84 -5.30
C ASP A 242 -9.15 -11.97 -5.94
N ARG A 243 -10.16 -11.55 -5.16
CA ARG A 243 -11.21 -10.63 -5.63
C ARG A 243 -10.71 -9.24 -6.01
N ILE A 244 -9.63 -8.78 -5.38
CA ILE A 244 -9.06 -7.45 -5.66
C ILE A 244 -8.35 -7.45 -7.02
N GLN A 245 -7.78 -8.59 -7.45
CA GLN A 245 -7.04 -8.71 -8.71
C GLN A 245 -7.84 -8.23 -9.93
N ASP A 246 -9.16 -8.44 -9.94
CA ASP A 246 -10.03 -8.10 -11.06
C ASP A 246 -10.46 -6.62 -11.10
N LEU A 247 -10.09 -5.84 -10.07
CA LEU A 247 -10.44 -4.42 -9.99
C LEU A 247 -9.48 -3.55 -10.83
N PRO A 248 -9.90 -2.36 -11.27
CA PRO A 248 -9.00 -1.35 -11.84
C PRO A 248 -7.84 -1.03 -10.90
N GLU A 249 -6.66 -0.73 -11.44
CA GLU A 249 -5.42 -0.58 -10.66
C GLU A 249 -5.58 0.39 -9.46
N TYR A 250 -6.22 1.55 -9.65
CA TYR A 250 -6.45 2.49 -8.55
C TYR A 250 -7.31 1.92 -7.42
N GLN A 251 -8.30 1.07 -7.75
CA GLN A 251 -9.12 0.37 -6.75
C GLN A 251 -8.33 -0.74 -6.06
N GLN A 252 -7.41 -1.41 -6.77
CA GLN A 252 -6.50 -2.38 -6.14
C GLN A 252 -5.66 -1.71 -5.04
N TYR A 253 -5.04 -0.57 -5.36
CA TYR A 253 -4.29 0.23 -4.39
C TYR A 253 -5.16 0.68 -3.21
N TYR A 254 -6.39 1.13 -3.49
CA TYR A 254 -7.33 1.53 -2.44
C TYR A 254 -7.72 0.36 -1.52
N GLU A 255 -8.12 -0.79 -2.07
CA GLU A 255 -8.54 -1.95 -1.27
C GLU A 255 -7.39 -2.53 -0.44
N ILE A 256 -6.18 -2.59 -1.00
CA ILE A 256 -4.98 -3.01 -0.27
C ILE A 256 -4.61 -1.99 0.80
N SER A 257 -4.80 -0.68 0.55
CA SER A 257 -4.61 0.34 1.59
C SER A 257 -5.54 0.11 2.79
N HIS A 258 -6.80 -0.24 2.55
CA HIS A 258 -7.77 -0.57 3.60
C HIS A 258 -7.39 -1.82 4.38
N ILE A 259 -6.91 -2.87 3.70
CA ILE A 259 -6.40 -4.07 4.36
C ILE A 259 -5.23 -3.70 5.29
N MET A 260 -4.30 -2.87 4.83
CA MET A 260 -3.16 -2.44 5.64
C MET A 260 -3.56 -1.59 6.85
N PHE A 261 -4.58 -0.75 6.69
CA PHE A 261 -5.19 0.00 7.78
C PHE A 261 -5.77 -0.92 8.86
N GLU A 262 -6.57 -1.93 8.46
CA GLU A 262 -7.16 -2.92 9.36
C GLU A 262 -6.09 -3.72 10.13
N LYS A 263 -4.88 -3.85 9.55
CA LYS A 263 -3.71 -4.50 10.17
C LYS A 263 -2.78 -3.53 10.89
N HIS A 264 -3.21 -2.27 11.09
CA HIS A 264 -2.47 -1.21 11.78
C HIS A 264 -1.15 -0.80 11.12
N TYR A 265 -0.92 -1.12 9.85
CA TYR A 265 0.23 -0.67 9.07
C TYR A 265 0.00 0.73 8.47
N TYR A 266 -0.20 1.74 9.32
CA TYR A 266 -0.63 3.08 8.87
C TYR A 266 0.28 3.73 7.82
N LEU A 267 1.61 3.53 7.91
CA LEU A 267 2.54 4.09 6.93
C LEU A 267 2.40 3.44 5.54
N ILE A 268 2.26 2.11 5.49
CA ILE A 268 2.07 1.39 4.24
C ILE A 268 0.67 1.67 3.67
N SER A 269 -0.32 1.68 4.55
CA SER A 269 -1.71 2.06 4.28
C SER A 269 -1.82 3.43 3.60
N VAL A 270 -1.25 4.49 4.20
CA VAL A 270 -1.29 5.84 3.61
C VAL A 270 -0.50 5.90 2.30
N THR A 271 0.58 5.12 2.17
CA THR A 271 1.37 5.06 0.93
C THR A 271 0.54 4.49 -0.21
N TYR A 272 -0.17 3.38 -0.01
CA TYR A 272 -1.03 2.82 -1.06
C TYR A 272 -2.21 3.72 -1.42
N ALA A 273 -2.85 4.35 -0.43
CA ALA A 273 -3.93 5.29 -0.72
C ALA A 273 -3.44 6.55 -1.47
N PHE A 274 -2.23 7.02 -1.14
CA PHE A 274 -1.59 8.12 -1.86
C PHE A 274 -1.30 7.77 -3.32
N GLU A 275 -0.91 6.52 -3.61
CA GLU A 275 -0.69 6.02 -4.98
C GLU A 275 -2.00 5.75 -5.75
N ALA A 276 -3.10 5.41 -5.05
CA ALA A 276 -4.41 5.18 -5.67
C ALA A 276 -4.96 6.42 -6.38
N LEU A 277 -4.78 7.60 -5.77
CA LEU A 277 -5.29 8.87 -6.27
C LEU A 277 -4.81 9.27 -7.67
N PRO A 278 -3.50 9.41 -7.93
CA PRO A 278 -3.02 9.75 -9.25
C PRO A 278 -3.40 8.68 -10.28
N LYS A 279 -3.44 7.39 -9.91
CA LYS A 279 -3.88 6.31 -10.81
C LYS A 279 -5.32 6.47 -11.26
N TYR A 280 -6.21 6.88 -10.37
CA TYR A 280 -7.60 7.17 -10.72
C TYR A 280 -7.70 8.30 -11.75
N ILE A 281 -6.98 9.41 -11.53
CA ILE A 281 -7.00 10.54 -12.48
C ILE A 281 -6.32 10.19 -13.81
N ILE A 282 -5.25 9.39 -13.81
CA ILE A 282 -4.63 8.88 -15.04
C ILE A 282 -5.66 8.10 -15.87
N ASP A 283 -6.41 7.18 -15.26
CA ASP A 283 -7.46 6.41 -15.93
C ASP A 283 -8.50 7.34 -16.57
N LYS A 284 -8.97 8.37 -15.84
CA LYS A 284 -9.91 9.37 -16.38
C LYS A 284 -9.33 10.22 -17.51
N PHE A 285 -8.08 10.63 -17.38
CA PHE A 285 -7.38 11.40 -18.40
C PHE A 285 -7.15 10.57 -19.66
N GLN A 286 -6.93 9.26 -19.56
CA GLN A 286 -6.84 8.36 -20.70
C GLN A 286 -8.19 8.23 -21.40
N GLN A 287 -9.28 8.01 -20.67
CA GLN A 287 -10.64 7.91 -21.21
C GLN A 287 -11.08 9.19 -21.96
N CYS A 288 -10.56 10.35 -21.54
CA CYS A 288 -10.87 11.64 -22.16
C CYS A 288 -9.84 12.10 -23.20
N GLY A 289 -8.82 11.29 -23.54
CA GLY A 289 -7.77 11.67 -24.50
C GLY A 289 -6.96 12.90 -24.09
N ILE A 290 -6.74 13.07 -22.77
CA ILE A 290 -5.93 14.11 -22.15
C ILE A 290 -4.48 13.62 -21.98
N MET A 291 -4.29 12.35 -21.64
CA MET A 291 -2.95 11.76 -21.55
C MET A 291 -2.27 11.75 -22.91
N LYS A 292 -0.95 11.96 -22.93
CA LYS A 292 -0.14 11.77 -24.12
C LYS A 292 0.33 10.33 -24.23
N ASP A 293 0.28 9.80 -25.45
CA ASP A 293 0.83 8.50 -25.79
C ASP A 293 2.35 8.63 -25.97
N ASP A 294 3.07 8.62 -24.85
CA ASP A 294 4.52 8.56 -24.81
C ASP A 294 4.96 7.33 -24.00
N GLU A 295 5.45 6.33 -24.72
CA GLU A 295 5.94 5.06 -24.16
C GLU A 295 7.23 5.22 -23.35
N SER A 296 7.96 6.33 -23.51
CA SER A 296 9.19 6.59 -22.77
C SER A 296 8.96 7.04 -21.32
N LEU A 297 7.74 7.47 -20.98
CA LEU A 297 7.39 7.96 -19.65
C LEU A 297 6.97 6.80 -18.73
N SER A 298 7.67 6.67 -17.61
CA SER A 298 7.33 5.66 -16.60
C SER A 298 5.99 5.97 -15.92
N GLN A 299 5.37 4.96 -15.33
CA GLN A 299 4.15 5.16 -14.52
C GLN A 299 4.39 6.11 -13.34
N TYR A 300 5.60 6.10 -12.79
CA TYR A 300 6.01 7.02 -11.73
C TYR A 300 6.01 8.48 -12.21
N ASP A 301 6.57 8.75 -13.39
CA ASP A 301 6.59 10.12 -13.95
C ASP A 301 5.18 10.64 -14.19
N LYS A 302 4.29 9.78 -14.68
CA LYS A 302 2.87 10.09 -14.90
C LYS A 302 2.18 10.42 -13.57
N ALA A 303 2.35 9.58 -12.56
CA ALA A 303 1.74 9.79 -11.24
C ALA A 303 2.25 11.06 -10.56
N GLN A 304 3.55 11.34 -10.64
CA GLN A 304 4.14 12.57 -10.08
C GLN A 304 3.57 13.83 -10.75
N ALA A 305 3.46 13.83 -12.08
CA ALA A 305 2.91 14.96 -12.82
C ALA A 305 1.43 15.21 -12.47
N ILE A 306 0.64 14.15 -12.33
CA ILE A 306 -0.77 14.25 -11.90
C ILE A 306 -0.87 14.76 -10.47
N ASN A 307 -0.05 14.29 -9.55
CA ASN A 307 -0.03 14.80 -8.18
C ASN A 307 0.29 16.31 -8.13
N GLN A 308 1.28 16.77 -8.89
CA GLN A 308 1.62 18.20 -9.00
C GLN A 308 0.48 19.01 -9.63
N PHE A 309 -0.21 18.44 -10.60
CA PHE A 309 -1.38 19.07 -11.21
C PHE A 309 -2.56 19.20 -10.23
N VAL A 310 -2.90 18.14 -9.49
CA VAL A 310 -4.00 18.15 -8.51
C VAL A 310 -3.69 19.09 -7.33
N LEU A 311 -2.45 19.11 -6.84
CA LEU A 311 -2.08 19.92 -5.68
C LEU A 311 -1.90 21.41 -5.99
N GLU A 312 -1.29 21.72 -7.14
CA GLU A 312 -0.74 23.04 -7.44
C GLU A 312 -1.07 23.53 -8.86
N LYS A 313 -1.82 22.76 -9.66
CA LYS A 313 -2.13 23.04 -11.08
C LYS A 313 -0.85 23.28 -11.92
N ILE A 314 0.24 22.59 -11.59
CA ILE A 314 1.51 22.71 -12.33
C ILE A 314 1.39 22.11 -13.73
N ALA A 315 1.89 22.83 -14.72
CA ALA A 315 1.90 22.37 -16.10
C ALA A 315 2.94 21.28 -16.39
N ASN A 316 2.50 20.17 -16.97
CA ASN A 316 3.38 19.13 -17.49
C ASN A 316 2.96 18.67 -18.90
N TYR A 317 3.40 19.46 -19.88
CA TYR A 317 3.12 19.21 -21.30
C TYR A 317 3.77 17.93 -21.85
N LYS A 318 4.66 17.27 -21.11
CA LYS A 318 5.23 15.97 -21.54
C LYS A 318 4.24 14.83 -21.27
N VAL A 319 3.59 14.86 -20.11
CA VAL A 319 2.72 13.78 -19.64
C VAL A 319 1.29 13.89 -20.21
N PHE A 320 0.75 15.10 -20.25
CA PHE A 320 -0.64 15.33 -20.66
C PHE A 320 -0.81 16.63 -21.45
N ALA A 321 -1.90 16.74 -22.19
CA ALA A 321 -2.30 17.96 -22.86
C ALA A 321 -2.83 18.96 -21.79
N TYR A 322 -1.95 19.85 -21.32
CA TYR A 322 -2.24 20.77 -20.22
C TYR A 322 -3.54 21.55 -20.41
N ASP A 323 -3.78 22.13 -21.57
CA ASP A 323 -4.99 22.92 -21.85
C ASP A 323 -6.27 22.08 -21.70
N LYS A 324 -6.24 20.83 -22.14
CA LYS A 324 -7.34 19.87 -21.95
C LYS A 324 -7.52 19.50 -20.48
N ALA A 325 -6.42 19.30 -19.75
CA ALA A 325 -6.45 19.00 -18.33
C ALA A 325 -7.02 20.18 -17.52
N CYS A 326 -6.65 21.41 -17.85
CA CYS A 326 -7.22 22.61 -17.24
C CYS A 326 -8.71 22.75 -17.53
N PHE A 327 -9.15 22.47 -18.78
CA PHE A 327 -10.57 22.44 -19.12
C PHE A 327 -11.33 21.41 -18.28
N TYR A 328 -10.76 20.22 -18.17
CA TYR A 328 -11.32 19.15 -17.36
C TYR A 328 -11.39 19.54 -15.87
N TYR A 329 -10.35 20.17 -15.36
CA TYR A 329 -10.29 20.69 -13.99
C TYR A 329 -11.40 21.69 -13.71
N ASP A 330 -11.53 22.71 -14.56
CA ASP A 330 -12.46 23.81 -14.30
C ASP A 330 -13.93 23.33 -14.41
N LYS A 331 -14.19 22.29 -15.21
CA LYS A 331 -15.51 21.64 -15.28
C LYS A 331 -15.83 20.77 -14.06
N HIS A 332 -14.84 20.13 -13.47
CA HIS A 332 -14.95 19.30 -12.26
C HIS A 332 -14.31 19.97 -11.04
N LYS A 333 -14.46 21.30 -10.93
CA LYS A 333 -13.69 22.11 -9.97
C LYS A 333 -13.93 21.69 -8.53
N ALA A 334 -15.19 21.45 -8.14
CA ALA A 334 -15.53 21.07 -6.77
C ALA A 334 -14.93 19.71 -6.40
N GLU A 335 -14.97 18.76 -7.34
CA GLU A 335 -14.42 17.43 -7.21
C GLU A 335 -12.89 17.46 -7.11
N PHE A 336 -12.22 18.28 -7.93
CA PHE A 336 -10.77 18.47 -7.85
C PHE A 336 -10.31 19.14 -6.55
N GLU A 337 -11.03 20.13 -6.03
CA GLU A 337 -10.69 20.71 -4.71
C GLU A 337 -10.86 19.67 -3.59
N ASN A 338 -11.91 18.84 -3.64
CA ASN A 338 -12.07 17.74 -2.69
C ASN A 338 -10.91 16.73 -2.79
N LEU A 339 -10.54 16.35 -4.02
CA LEU A 339 -9.42 15.45 -4.30
C LEU A 339 -8.09 16.02 -3.77
N ARG A 340 -7.87 17.32 -3.97
CA ARG A 340 -6.69 18.05 -3.51
C ARG A 340 -6.58 18.03 -1.99
N GLU A 341 -7.68 18.23 -1.28
CA GLU A 341 -7.71 18.13 0.19
C GLU A 341 -7.35 16.73 0.66
N ILE A 342 -7.92 15.68 0.06
CA ILE A 342 -7.60 14.28 0.39
C ILE A 342 -6.11 14.05 0.16
N LEU A 343 -5.59 14.39 -1.02
CA LEU A 343 -4.19 14.17 -1.40
C LEU A 343 -3.22 14.91 -0.47
N SER A 344 -3.53 16.16 -0.11
CA SER A 344 -2.73 16.95 0.83
C SER A 344 -2.70 16.30 2.21
N LYS A 345 -3.85 15.86 2.72
CA LYS A 345 -3.94 15.20 4.03
C LYS A 345 -3.18 13.87 4.06
N LEU A 346 -3.32 13.05 3.02
CA LEU A 346 -2.56 11.79 2.92
C LEU A 346 -1.05 12.04 2.84
N LYS A 347 -0.62 13.07 2.09
CA LYS A 347 0.80 13.50 2.02
C LYS A 347 1.32 13.92 3.39
N ASP A 348 0.57 14.73 4.13
CA ASP A 348 0.95 15.19 5.46
C ASP A 348 1.05 14.03 6.46
N ILE A 349 0.05 13.14 6.49
CA ILE A 349 0.04 11.95 7.35
C ILE A 349 1.25 11.06 7.04
N ARG A 350 1.51 10.79 5.75
CA ARG A 350 2.67 10.00 5.31
C ARG A 350 3.97 10.64 5.77
N ASN A 351 4.16 11.94 5.56
CA ASN A 351 5.39 12.64 5.97
C ASN A 351 5.59 12.60 7.49
N ASN A 352 4.51 12.79 8.27
CA ASN A 352 4.57 12.72 9.73
C ASN A 352 4.92 11.31 10.22
N LEU A 353 4.38 10.27 9.57
CA LEU A 353 4.69 8.86 9.89
C LEU A 353 6.10 8.44 9.47
N VAL A 354 6.70 9.09 8.47
CA VAL A 354 8.10 8.83 8.06
C VAL A 354 9.09 9.55 8.97
N HIS A 355 8.76 10.78 9.40
CA HIS A 355 9.67 11.66 10.14
C HIS A 355 9.33 11.75 11.64
N ILE A 356 8.82 10.67 12.23
CA ILE A 356 8.31 10.62 13.62
C ILE A 356 9.26 11.37 14.57
N ASN A 357 8.81 12.54 15.02
CA ASN A 357 9.31 13.24 16.18
C ASN A 357 8.19 13.20 17.22
N ASP A 358 8.40 12.48 18.33
CA ASP A 358 7.38 12.22 19.36
C ASP A 358 6.69 13.50 19.89
N LYS A 359 7.37 14.65 19.88
CA LYS A 359 6.81 15.94 20.28
C LYS A 359 5.72 16.46 19.33
N GLU A 360 5.83 16.23 18.03
CA GLU A 360 4.82 16.75 17.09
C GLU A 360 3.52 15.94 17.10
N LEU A 361 3.61 14.63 17.37
CA LEU A 361 2.46 13.74 17.50
C LEU A 361 1.64 14.05 18.75
N SER A 362 2.30 14.37 19.88
CA SER A 362 1.61 14.77 21.12
C SER A 362 1.01 16.16 21.04
N ASP A 363 1.71 17.12 20.43
CA ASP A 363 1.32 18.54 20.48
C ASP A 363 0.23 18.88 19.45
N LYS A 364 0.15 18.16 18.33
CA LYS A 364 -0.85 18.41 17.27
C LYS A 364 -2.17 17.65 17.45
N GLY A 365 -2.27 16.75 18.44
CA GLY A 365 -3.50 15.97 18.68
C GLY A 365 -3.96 15.14 17.47
N LEU A 366 -3.03 14.73 16.60
CA LEU A 366 -3.34 14.02 15.35
C LEU A 366 -3.85 12.60 15.68
N ASN A 367 -5.12 12.35 15.43
CA ASN A 367 -5.66 10.99 15.44
C ASN A 367 -5.50 10.39 14.03
N ILE A 368 -4.29 9.89 13.74
CA ILE A 368 -3.92 9.33 12.44
C ILE A 368 -4.93 8.30 11.94
N ALA A 369 -5.44 7.43 12.83
CA ALA A 369 -6.39 6.40 12.45
C ALA A 369 -7.72 7.01 11.97
N LYS A 370 -8.25 7.98 12.72
CA LYS A 370 -9.47 8.71 12.38
C LYS A 370 -9.29 9.50 11.08
N ASP A 371 -8.19 10.25 10.96
CA ASP A 371 -7.92 11.06 9.78
C ASP A 371 -7.79 10.21 8.51
N LEU A 372 -7.10 9.07 8.58
CA LEU A 372 -7.03 8.11 7.47
C LEU A 372 -8.41 7.57 7.13
N GLN A 373 -9.19 7.14 8.12
CA GLN A 373 -10.53 6.59 7.92
C GLN A 373 -11.47 7.61 7.26
N GLU A 374 -11.42 8.88 7.67
CA GLU A 374 -12.21 9.96 7.05
C GLU A 374 -11.79 10.19 5.59
N ASN A 375 -10.49 10.25 5.31
CA ASN A 375 -9.99 10.45 3.94
C ASN A 375 -10.28 9.25 3.03
N TYR A 376 -10.31 8.04 3.58
CA TYR A 376 -10.72 6.83 2.89
C TYR A 376 -12.19 6.84 2.51
N ALA A 377 -13.07 7.24 3.43
CA ALA A 377 -14.49 7.39 3.12
C ALA A 377 -14.71 8.44 2.02
N ARG A 378 -14.00 9.57 2.09
CA ARG A 378 -14.05 10.62 1.06
C ARG A 378 -13.59 10.12 -0.30
N PHE A 379 -12.48 9.38 -0.35
CA PHE A 379 -11.98 8.79 -1.60
C PHE A 379 -12.99 7.79 -2.17
N TYR A 380 -13.53 6.90 -1.32
CA TYR A 380 -14.54 5.93 -1.74
C TYR A 380 -15.75 6.60 -2.36
N ASP A 381 -16.32 7.59 -1.67
CA ASP A 381 -17.50 8.29 -2.15
C ASP A 381 -17.21 9.00 -3.48
N LEU A 382 -16.11 9.73 -3.57
CA LEU A 382 -15.77 10.54 -4.75
C LEU A 382 -15.37 9.70 -5.98
N CYS A 383 -14.47 8.74 -5.79
CA CYS A 383 -13.76 8.06 -6.88
C CYS A 383 -14.32 6.67 -7.21
N ILE A 384 -14.90 5.96 -6.24
CA ILE A 384 -15.36 4.57 -6.42
C ILE A 384 -16.88 4.51 -6.57
N LYS A 385 -17.61 5.11 -5.61
CA LYS A 385 -19.07 5.02 -5.55
C LYS A 385 -19.76 5.96 -6.53
N GLN A 386 -19.38 7.24 -6.53
CA GLN A 386 -19.97 8.23 -7.43
C GLN A 386 -19.30 8.24 -8.80
N ASP A 387 -18.01 7.85 -8.84
CA ASP A 387 -17.15 8.03 -10.01
C ASP A 387 -17.30 9.43 -10.63
N SER A 388 -17.06 10.45 -9.80
CA SER A 388 -17.51 11.83 -10.03
C SER A 388 -16.88 12.50 -11.25
N PHE A 389 -15.82 11.90 -11.79
CA PHE A 389 -15.08 12.34 -12.96
C PHE A 389 -15.60 11.63 -14.22
N THR A 390 -16.84 11.95 -14.59
CA THR A 390 -17.49 11.38 -15.78
C THR A 390 -16.69 11.70 -17.06
N GLN A 391 -16.71 10.79 -18.02
CA GLN A 391 -16.15 11.05 -19.34
C GLN A 391 -16.87 12.24 -19.99
N ILE A 392 -16.09 13.17 -20.54
CA ILE A 392 -16.61 14.32 -21.27
C ILE A 392 -15.87 14.46 -22.59
N ASP A 393 -16.57 14.91 -23.63
CA ASP A 393 -15.92 15.31 -24.87
C ASP A 393 -15.17 16.62 -24.63
N ILE A 394 -13.84 16.52 -24.61
CA ILE A 394 -12.97 17.68 -24.43
C ILE A 394 -12.62 18.26 -25.78
N VAL A 395 -13.34 19.33 -26.15
CA VAL A 395 -13.06 20.08 -27.38
C VAL A 395 -12.47 21.44 -27.01
N VAL A 396 -11.14 21.49 -26.96
CA VAL A 396 -10.35 22.71 -26.75
C VAL A 396 -9.85 23.20 -28.11
N TYR A 397 -9.90 24.51 -28.34
CA TYR A 397 -9.45 25.10 -29.59
C TYR A 397 -7.91 25.12 -29.66
N ASP A 398 -7.34 24.91 -30.85
CA ASP A 398 -5.89 24.93 -31.08
C ASP A 398 -5.34 26.36 -30.94
N ILE A 399 -4.82 26.67 -29.76
CA ILE A 399 -4.30 28.00 -29.40
C ILE A 399 -3.06 28.35 -30.22
N ASP A 400 -2.22 27.38 -30.58
CA ASP A 400 -1.00 27.63 -31.34
C ASP A 400 -1.35 28.00 -32.79
N LYS A 401 -2.30 27.27 -33.40
CA LYS A 401 -2.83 27.62 -34.73
C LYS A 401 -3.54 28.96 -34.73
N LEU A 402 -4.32 29.28 -33.68
CA LEU A 402 -4.91 30.60 -33.52
C LEU A 402 -3.83 31.67 -33.41
N GLY A 403 -2.81 31.41 -32.60
CA GLY A 403 -1.67 32.28 -32.35
C GLY A 403 -0.96 32.66 -33.65
N SER A 404 -0.65 31.67 -34.49
CA SER A 404 -0.09 31.88 -35.82
C SER A 404 -1.00 32.70 -36.72
N ARG A 405 -2.30 32.43 -36.75
CA ARG A 405 -3.23 33.18 -37.63
C ARG A 405 -3.42 34.63 -37.20
N ILE A 406 -3.46 34.88 -35.89
CA ILE A 406 -3.47 36.24 -35.36
C ILE A 406 -2.15 36.94 -35.70
N TYR A 407 -1.02 36.27 -35.52
CA TYR A 407 0.30 36.79 -35.90
C TYR A 407 0.36 37.19 -37.37
N ASP A 408 -0.05 36.30 -38.28
CA ASP A 408 -0.05 36.52 -39.71
C ASP A 408 -0.93 37.70 -40.09
N TYR A 409 -2.12 37.82 -39.49
CA TYR A 409 -2.98 38.98 -39.70
C TYR A 409 -2.29 40.28 -39.30
N PHE A 410 -1.72 40.36 -38.10
CA PHE A 410 -1.07 41.58 -37.63
C PHE A 410 0.23 41.89 -38.38
N HIS A 411 0.98 40.87 -38.78
CA HIS A 411 2.19 41.00 -39.59
C HIS A 411 1.86 41.59 -40.96
N ASN A 412 0.84 41.05 -41.63
CA ASN A 412 0.43 41.49 -42.96
C ASN A 412 -0.25 42.87 -42.93
N ALA A 413 -1.04 43.18 -41.90
CA ALA A 413 -1.80 44.43 -41.83
C ALA A 413 -1.01 45.61 -41.24
N PHE A 414 -0.01 45.37 -40.38
CA PHE A 414 0.67 46.42 -39.62
C PHE A 414 2.20 46.26 -39.54
N GLY A 415 2.77 45.20 -40.09
CA GLY A 415 4.22 44.96 -40.12
C GLY A 415 4.79 44.21 -38.91
N LEU A 416 6.04 43.77 -39.06
CA LEU A 416 6.74 42.83 -38.17
C LEU A 416 6.87 43.29 -36.71
N GLU A 417 7.14 44.58 -36.48
CA GLU A 417 7.36 45.08 -35.12
C GLU A 417 6.07 45.11 -34.28
N LEU A 418 4.93 45.38 -34.92
CA LEU A 418 3.62 45.36 -34.24
C LEU A 418 3.10 43.92 -34.05
N SER A 419 3.40 43.00 -34.98
CA SER A 419 3.02 41.59 -34.83
C SER A 419 3.79 40.89 -33.70
N LYS A 420 5.07 41.21 -33.49
CA LYS A 420 5.86 40.72 -32.34
C LYS A 420 5.28 41.14 -30.99
N ILE A 421 4.76 42.37 -30.89
CA ILE A 421 4.09 42.85 -29.66
C ILE A 421 2.88 41.97 -29.35
N PHE A 422 2.08 41.64 -30.36
CA PHE A 422 0.90 40.81 -30.19
C PHE A 422 1.25 39.35 -29.92
N PHE A 423 2.26 38.79 -30.60
CA PHE A 423 2.69 37.41 -30.41
C PHE A 423 3.24 37.15 -29.00
N LYS A 424 4.06 38.09 -28.48
CA LYS A 424 4.51 38.06 -27.08
C LYS A 424 3.34 38.12 -26.09
N GLN A 425 2.22 38.73 -26.49
CA GLN A 425 1.00 38.81 -25.69
C GLN A 425 0.11 37.57 -25.82
N ILE A 426 0.17 36.83 -26.94
CA ILE A 426 -0.45 35.50 -27.07
C ILE A 426 0.27 34.50 -26.16
N ASP A 427 1.60 34.56 -26.09
CA ASP A 427 2.38 33.84 -25.07
C ASP A 427 2.07 34.32 -23.64
N ALA A 428 1.66 35.58 -23.46
CA ALA A 428 1.22 36.12 -22.17
C ALA A 428 -0.22 35.74 -21.81
N MET A 429 -1.08 35.38 -22.77
CA MET A 429 -2.38 34.77 -22.50
C MET A 429 -2.22 33.42 -21.79
N LYS A 430 -1.14 32.69 -22.10
CA LYS A 430 -0.75 31.48 -21.35
C LYS A 430 -0.20 31.78 -19.93
N LYS A 431 0.04 33.05 -19.57
CA LYS A 431 0.79 33.46 -18.35
C LYS A 431 0.16 34.61 -17.53
N LYS A 432 -1.15 34.88 -17.68
CA LYS A 432 -1.93 35.85 -16.88
C LYS A 432 -1.34 37.26 -16.75
N ASN A 433 -1.16 37.98 -17.86
CA ASN A 433 -0.95 39.45 -17.85
C ASN A 433 -1.13 40.03 -19.26
N PHE A 434 -2.37 40.06 -19.77
CA PHE A 434 -2.64 40.73 -21.04
C PHE A 434 -2.71 42.24 -20.84
N SER A 435 -1.78 42.99 -21.43
CA SER A 435 -1.84 44.45 -21.45
C SER A 435 -1.27 44.98 -22.75
N ILE A 436 -2.13 45.57 -23.58
CA ILE A 436 -1.71 46.24 -24.82
C ILE A 436 -1.17 47.63 -24.42
N PRO A 437 0.08 47.98 -24.80
CA PRO A 437 0.60 49.32 -24.58
C PRO A 437 -0.33 50.37 -25.19
N LYS A 438 -0.71 51.40 -24.41
CA LYS A 438 -1.58 52.51 -24.87
C LYS A 438 -1.08 53.17 -26.16
N THR A 439 0.24 53.18 -26.38
CA THR A 439 0.90 53.70 -27.58
C THR A 439 0.65 52.88 -28.85
N SER A 440 0.24 51.61 -28.71
CA SER A 440 -0.12 50.75 -29.84
C SER A 440 -1.61 50.82 -30.19
N LEU A 441 -2.50 51.13 -29.23
CA LEU A 441 -3.94 51.23 -29.46
C LEU A 441 -4.31 52.27 -30.53
N SER A 442 -3.61 53.42 -30.57
CA SER A 442 -3.86 54.47 -31.57
C SER A 442 -3.58 54.01 -33.00
N LYS A 443 -2.62 53.10 -33.19
CA LYS A 443 -2.27 52.55 -34.51
C LYS A 443 -3.29 51.56 -35.05
N PHE A 444 -4.15 51.00 -34.18
CA PHE A 444 -5.20 50.05 -34.56
C PHE A 444 -6.58 50.70 -34.73
N GLN A 445 -6.72 52.00 -34.42
CA GLN A 445 -8.01 52.71 -34.44
C GLN A 445 -8.75 52.65 -35.79
N ASN A 446 -8.01 52.52 -36.89
CA ASN A 446 -8.58 52.51 -38.23
C ASN A 446 -8.93 51.10 -38.74
N SER A 447 -8.65 50.03 -37.98
CA SER A 447 -9.00 48.66 -38.35
C SER A 447 -10.09 48.10 -37.45
N LYS A 448 -11.32 48.04 -38.01
CA LYS A 448 -12.47 47.39 -37.33
C LYS A 448 -12.16 45.95 -36.93
N LYS A 449 -11.39 45.23 -37.75
CA LYS A 449 -11.00 43.83 -37.50
C LYS A 449 -10.01 43.70 -36.36
N ALA A 450 -9.02 44.58 -36.28
CA ALA A 450 -8.08 44.61 -35.15
C ALA A 450 -8.78 45.02 -33.84
N GLN A 451 -9.68 46.01 -33.89
CA GLN A 451 -10.49 46.40 -32.73
C GLN A 451 -11.39 45.26 -32.23
N ALA A 452 -12.01 44.51 -33.13
CA ALA A 452 -12.83 43.35 -32.78
C ALA A 452 -12.01 42.24 -32.12
N LEU A 453 -10.80 41.94 -32.63
CA LEU A 453 -9.89 40.97 -32.00
C LEU A 453 -9.47 41.42 -30.59
N ILE A 454 -9.10 42.69 -30.43
CA ILE A 454 -8.70 43.25 -29.13
C ILE A 454 -9.86 43.24 -28.14
N ALA A 455 -11.07 43.61 -28.57
CA ALA A 455 -12.26 43.59 -27.74
C ALA A 455 -12.65 42.17 -27.33
N LEU A 456 -12.55 41.20 -28.25
CA LEU A 456 -12.80 39.79 -27.94
C LEU A 456 -11.77 39.26 -26.93
N LEU A 457 -10.49 39.59 -27.10
CA LEU A 457 -9.44 39.24 -26.14
C LEU A 457 -9.68 39.83 -24.76
N ALA A 458 -10.10 41.10 -24.70
CA ALA A 458 -10.43 41.77 -23.45
C ALA A 458 -11.76 41.31 -22.83
N SER A 459 -12.60 40.58 -23.58
CA SER A 459 -13.88 40.03 -23.09
C SER A 459 -13.74 38.66 -22.43
N PHE A 460 -12.60 37.99 -22.62
CA PHE A 460 -12.31 36.78 -21.86
C PHE A 460 -11.86 37.18 -20.47
N ASP A 461 -12.51 36.60 -19.48
CA ASP A 461 -12.15 36.77 -18.08
C ASP A 461 -10.70 36.33 -17.87
N ASP A 462 -9.93 37.06 -17.05
CA ASP A 462 -8.47 36.89 -16.83
C ASP A 462 -8.08 35.50 -16.25
N ASN A 463 -9.05 34.58 -16.12
CA ASN A 463 -8.96 33.34 -15.37
C ASN A 463 -8.93 32.06 -16.23
N THR A 464 -9.17 32.11 -17.54
CA THR A 464 -9.13 30.90 -18.39
C THR A 464 -7.76 30.73 -19.07
N GLU A 465 -7.05 29.65 -18.73
CA GLU A 465 -5.74 29.29 -19.30
C GLU A 465 -5.82 28.61 -20.68
N TYR A 466 -7.03 28.41 -21.21
CA TYR A 466 -7.32 27.76 -22.48
C TYR A 466 -8.54 28.39 -23.16
N LEU A 467 -8.74 28.10 -24.45
CA LEU A 467 -9.92 28.54 -25.22
C LEU A 467 -10.86 27.37 -25.51
N SER A 468 -12.13 27.52 -25.17
CA SER A 468 -13.17 26.60 -25.63
C SER A 468 -13.32 26.67 -27.16
N LEU A 469 -13.90 25.63 -27.77
CA LEU A 469 -14.17 25.61 -29.21
C LEU A 469 -15.01 26.83 -29.66
N GLU A 470 -16.03 27.22 -28.90
CA GLU A 470 -16.85 28.38 -29.22
C GLU A 470 -16.06 29.69 -29.16
N GLN A 471 -15.22 29.85 -28.14
CA GLN A 471 -14.36 31.03 -27.99
C GLN A 471 -13.36 31.12 -29.14
N GLY A 472 -12.74 30.00 -29.53
CA GLY A 472 -11.84 29.95 -30.68
C GLY A 472 -12.55 30.17 -32.02
N ARG A 473 -13.80 29.69 -32.19
CA ARG A 473 -14.61 30.00 -33.38
C ARG A 473 -14.96 31.48 -33.46
N ALA A 474 -15.19 32.16 -32.34
CA ALA A 474 -15.42 33.60 -32.34
C ALA A 474 -14.20 34.37 -32.89
N PHE A 475 -12.98 33.91 -32.59
CA PHE A 475 -11.77 34.45 -33.23
C PHE A 475 -11.74 34.17 -34.73
N ASP A 476 -12.08 32.95 -35.14
CA ASP A 476 -12.11 32.57 -36.55
C ASP A 476 -13.07 33.40 -37.38
N GLU A 477 -14.25 33.68 -36.84
CA GLU A 477 -15.23 34.53 -37.52
C GLU A 477 -14.70 35.93 -37.78
N ILE A 478 -13.95 36.50 -36.83
CA ILE A 478 -13.30 37.79 -37.00
C ILE A 478 -12.17 37.69 -38.02
N LEU A 479 -11.31 36.67 -37.92
CA LEU A 479 -10.16 36.45 -38.80
C LEU A 479 -10.56 36.10 -40.23
N ASN A 480 -11.73 35.50 -40.46
CA ASN A 480 -12.20 35.07 -41.77
C ASN A 480 -13.19 36.06 -42.43
N LYS A 481 -13.74 37.04 -41.70
CA LYS A 481 -14.53 38.12 -42.30
C LYS A 481 -13.66 38.98 -43.25
N ALA A 482 -14.09 39.08 -44.50
CA ALA A 482 -13.47 39.91 -45.54
C ALA A 482 -13.61 41.42 -45.20
N PRO A 483 -12.62 42.27 -45.53
CA PRO A 483 -12.69 43.70 -45.24
C PRO A 483 -13.79 44.36 -46.08
N GLN A 484 -14.82 44.91 -45.42
CA GLN A 484 -15.73 45.85 -46.08
C GLN A 484 -14.96 47.12 -46.44
N LYS A 485 -14.82 47.42 -47.74
CA LYS A 485 -14.22 48.66 -48.23
C LYS A 485 -15.04 49.86 -47.72
N PRO A 486 -14.40 50.96 -47.29
CA PRO A 486 -15.10 52.16 -46.88
C PRO A 486 -15.74 52.85 -48.09
N THR A 487 -17.05 53.09 -48.01
CA THR A 487 -17.83 53.84 -49.00
C THR A 487 -17.35 55.28 -49.05
N GLN A 488 -16.85 55.72 -50.20
CA GLN A 488 -16.53 57.13 -50.46
C GLN A 488 -17.82 57.95 -50.50
N THR A 489 -17.93 58.94 -49.62
CA THR A 489 -18.94 60.00 -49.68
C THR A 489 -18.62 60.94 -50.83
N HIS A 490 -19.39 60.88 -51.90
CA HIS A 490 -19.50 61.96 -52.88
C HIS A 490 -20.66 62.88 -52.50
N SER A 491 -20.33 64.14 -52.21
CA SER A 491 -21.28 65.25 -52.23
C SER A 491 -21.79 65.50 -53.66
N PRO A 492 -23.05 65.93 -53.82
CA PRO A 492 -23.28 67.05 -54.73
C PRO A 492 -24.21 68.14 -54.15
N LYS A 493 -23.89 69.37 -54.55
CA LYS A 493 -24.73 70.58 -54.43
C LYS A 493 -25.82 70.60 -55.51
N TYR A 494 -26.83 71.42 -55.24
CA TYR A 494 -27.87 72.04 -56.10
C TYR A 494 -29.27 71.38 -56.17
N SER A 495 -30.25 72.12 -55.61
CA SER A 495 -31.70 72.12 -55.90
C SER A 495 -31.97 72.99 -57.16
N PRO A 496 -33.17 73.02 -57.82
CA PRO A 496 -34.56 73.11 -57.28
C PRO A 496 -35.53 72.10 -57.97
N THR A 497 -36.81 71.85 -57.62
CA THR A 497 -37.98 72.73 -57.40
C THR A 497 -39.21 71.86 -57.00
N GLN A 498 -40.20 72.47 -56.31
CA GLN A 498 -41.66 72.18 -56.27
C GLN A 498 -42.26 71.03 -55.40
N LYS A 499 -42.92 71.51 -54.31
CA LYS A 499 -44.08 71.08 -53.47
C LYS A 499 -45.24 70.30 -54.15
N PRO A 500 -46.32 69.87 -53.43
CA PRO A 500 -46.47 69.30 -52.07
C PRO A 500 -47.56 68.18 -52.00
N ILE A 501 -47.91 67.72 -50.78
CA ILE A 501 -49.25 67.34 -50.22
C ILE A 501 -49.02 66.25 -49.14
N GLN A 502 -49.07 66.58 -47.82
CA GLN A 502 -50.24 66.47 -46.90
C GLN A 502 -50.74 65.01 -46.78
N GLN A 503 -50.91 64.37 -45.61
CA GLN A 503 -51.42 64.74 -44.27
C GLN A 503 -50.89 63.73 -43.23
N ASP A 504 -50.46 64.16 -42.04
CA ASP A 504 -51.18 64.08 -40.74
C ASP A 504 -51.80 62.69 -40.45
N SER A 505 -51.54 62.00 -39.34
CA SER A 505 -51.52 62.40 -37.91
C SER A 505 -51.04 61.16 -37.10
N GLN A 506 -50.16 61.28 -36.10
CA GLN A 506 -50.46 61.49 -34.66
C GLN A 506 -51.70 60.69 -34.17
N THR A 507 -51.71 59.93 -33.07
CA THR A 507 -51.13 60.12 -31.72
C THR A 507 -51.42 58.82 -30.94
N SER A 508 -50.45 58.27 -30.20
CA SER A 508 -50.34 58.35 -28.72
C SER A 508 -51.29 57.47 -27.89
N ALA A 509 -50.67 56.48 -27.23
CA ALA A 509 -50.75 56.12 -25.81
C ALA A 509 -51.98 56.49 -24.95
N GLN A 510 -52.48 55.50 -24.18
CA GLN A 510 -52.68 55.50 -22.71
C GLN A 510 -53.35 54.18 -22.27
N LYS A 511 -52.69 53.37 -21.41
CA LYS A 511 -52.95 53.20 -19.95
C LYS A 511 -54.40 52.89 -19.55
N LEU A 512 -54.63 51.72 -18.92
CA LEU A 512 -55.13 51.48 -17.54
C LEU A 512 -55.48 49.98 -17.37
N ASN A 513 -54.82 49.26 -16.45
CA ASN A 513 -55.32 48.85 -15.12
C ASN A 513 -56.58 47.95 -15.12
N GLN A 514 -56.48 46.71 -14.65
CA GLN A 514 -57.02 46.27 -13.34
C GLN A 514 -56.87 44.75 -13.10
N HIS A 515 -56.44 44.45 -11.86
CA HIS A 515 -56.76 43.33 -10.97
C HIS A 515 -57.15 41.93 -11.50
N PHE A 516 -56.45 40.91 -10.99
CA PHE A 516 -57.06 39.93 -10.08
C PHE A 516 -56.01 39.35 -9.11
N LYS A 517 -56.31 39.44 -7.81
CA LYS A 517 -55.66 38.73 -6.69
C LYS A 517 -56.48 37.47 -6.40
N GLY A 518 -55.82 36.39 -5.97
CA GLY A 518 -56.45 35.26 -5.25
C GLY A 518 -55.54 34.03 -5.22
N THR A 519 -54.70 33.90 -4.18
CA THR A 519 -54.75 32.84 -3.12
C THR A 519 -54.42 31.42 -3.60
N ARG A 520 -53.24 30.84 -3.27
CA ARG A 520 -52.88 30.07 -2.04
C ARG A 520 -53.76 28.79 -1.92
N ILE A 521 -53.24 27.58 -1.89
CA ILE A 521 -52.68 26.88 -0.70
C ILE A 521 -51.94 25.60 -1.13
N ASP A 522 -50.96 25.26 -0.29
CA ASP A 522 -50.07 24.10 -0.17
C ASP A 522 -50.62 22.69 -0.49
N LYS A 523 -49.70 21.85 -0.98
CA LYS A 523 -49.29 20.59 -0.34
C LYS A 523 -47.86 20.23 -0.69
#